data_AF-C5Y5D4-F1
#
_entry.id   AF-C5Y5D4-F1
#
_cell.length_a   1.000
_cell.length_b   1.000
_cell.length_c   1.000
_cell.angle_alpha   90.00
_cell.angle_beta   90.00
_cell.angle_gamma   90.00
#
_symmetry.space_group_name_H-M   'P 1'
#
loop_
_entity.id
_entity.type
_entity.pdbx_description
1 polymer ?
#
loop_
_entity_poly.entity_id
_entity_poly.type
_entity_poly.pdbx_seq_one_letter_code
_entity_poly.pdbx_strand_id
1 'polypeptide(L)'
;MAGMTAVGKKLALAAALLCAAAAMAAAQQASGVRATYNYYNPAQNNWNLAGTYCATWDASKPLSWRSKYGWTAFCGPAGPTGQASCGQCLLVTNSATGASLTVRIVDQCSNGGLDLDYDTAFKPLDTNGAGLNAGHLTVSYQFVNCGDN
;
A
#
# COMPACT_ATOMS: atom_id res chain seq x y z
N MET A 1 -17.71 -47.51 3.06
CA MET A 1 -16.95 -46.41 2.42
C MET A 1 -17.85 -45.73 1.40
N ALA A 2 -18.57 -44.69 1.80
CA ALA A 2 -19.52 -44.01 0.92
C ALA A 2 -18.76 -43.10 -0.06
N GLY A 3 -18.83 -43.43 -1.35
CA GLY A 3 -18.25 -42.62 -2.42
C GLY A 3 -18.99 -41.30 -2.54
N MET A 4 -18.26 -40.19 -2.42
CA MET A 4 -18.79 -38.86 -2.70
C MET A 4 -19.33 -38.84 -4.14
N THR A 5 -20.62 -38.52 -4.31
CA THR A 5 -21.25 -38.40 -5.62
C THR A 5 -20.55 -37.33 -6.46
N ALA A 6 -20.67 -37.39 -7.80
CA ALA A 6 -20.08 -36.39 -8.70
C ALA A 6 -20.49 -34.94 -8.35
N VAL A 7 -21.69 -34.77 -7.80
CA VAL A 7 -22.19 -33.49 -7.26
C VAL A 7 -21.40 -33.05 -6.02
N GLY A 8 -21.12 -33.96 -5.08
CA GLY A 8 -20.32 -33.67 -3.89
C GLY A 8 -18.87 -33.30 -4.20
N LYS A 9 -18.25 -33.89 -5.23
CA LYS A 9 -16.90 -33.50 -5.69
C LYS A 9 -16.88 -32.10 -6.31
N LYS A 10 -17.90 -31.73 -7.09
CA LYS A 10 -18.02 -30.38 -7.68
C LYS A 10 -18.25 -29.31 -6.64
N LEU A 11 -19.10 -29.58 -5.64
CA LEU A 11 -19.34 -28.67 -4.50
C LEU A 11 -18.09 -28.46 -3.66
N ALA A 12 -17.34 -29.52 -3.36
CA ALA A 12 -16.08 -29.42 -2.62
C ALA A 12 -15.01 -28.63 -3.39
N LEU A 13 -14.91 -28.83 -4.71
CA LEU A 13 -13.98 -28.08 -5.56
C LEU A 13 -14.36 -26.60 -5.67
N ALA A 14 -15.65 -26.29 -5.83
CA ALA A 14 -16.15 -24.92 -5.84
C ALA A 14 -15.90 -24.22 -4.50
N ALA A 15 -16.16 -24.88 -3.37
CA ALA A 15 -15.87 -24.36 -2.03
C ALA A 15 -14.36 -24.11 -1.83
N ALA A 16 -13.50 -25.04 -2.26
CA ALA A 16 -12.04 -24.86 -2.17
C ALA A 16 -11.54 -23.67 -3.02
N LEU A 17 -12.06 -23.50 -4.24
CA LEU A 17 -11.74 -22.36 -5.11
C LEU A 17 -12.22 -21.03 -4.50
N LEU A 18 -13.43 -21.00 -3.92
CA LEU A 18 -13.96 -19.83 -3.23
C LEU A 18 -13.12 -19.47 -1.98
N CYS A 19 -12.72 -20.45 -1.18
CA CYS A 19 -11.83 -20.23 -0.04
C CYS A 19 -10.45 -19.72 -0.47
N ALA A 20 -9.87 -20.26 -1.55
CA ALA A 20 -8.59 -19.81 -2.07
C ALA A 20 -8.65 -18.36 -2.58
N ALA A 21 -9.73 -17.98 -3.27
CA ALA A 21 -9.95 -16.60 -3.73
C ALA A 21 -10.10 -15.60 -2.57
N ALA A 22 -10.83 -15.97 -1.51
CA ALA A 22 -10.97 -15.14 -0.32
C ALA A 22 -9.63 -14.95 0.43
N ALA A 23 -8.80 -15.99 0.51
CA ALA A 23 -7.46 -15.91 1.10
C ALA A 23 -6.51 -15.01 0.30
N MET A 24 -6.61 -15.02 -1.03
CA MET A 24 -5.84 -14.10 -1.88
C MET A 24 -6.31 -12.64 -1.75
N ALA A 25 -7.61 -12.38 -1.61
CA ALA A 25 -8.13 -11.03 -1.39
C ALA A 25 -7.76 -10.46 -0.01
N ALA A 26 -7.69 -11.31 1.02
CA ALA A 26 -7.18 -10.92 2.33
C ALA A 26 -5.67 -10.62 2.33
N ALA A 27 -4.93 -11.04 1.30
CA ALA A 27 -3.48 -10.87 1.22
C ALA A 27 -3.01 -9.46 0.82
N GLN A 28 -3.92 -8.50 0.56
CA GLN A 28 -3.57 -7.16 0.05
C GLN A 28 -4.09 -5.99 0.89
N GLN A 29 -4.28 -6.20 2.18
CA GLN A 29 -4.65 -5.15 3.13
C GLN A 29 -4.22 -5.51 4.55
N ALA A 30 -4.01 -4.50 5.39
CA ALA A 30 -3.73 -4.68 6.82
C ALA A 30 -4.21 -3.48 7.63
N SER A 31 -4.38 -3.67 8.93
CA SER A 31 -4.79 -2.64 9.90
C SER A 31 -3.88 -2.65 11.12
N GLY A 32 -3.89 -1.56 11.90
CA GLY A 32 -2.99 -1.42 13.05
C GLY A 32 -1.52 -1.28 12.65
N VAL A 33 -1.26 -0.82 11.43
CA VAL A 33 0.08 -0.75 10.85
C VAL A 33 0.72 0.59 11.21
N ARG A 34 2.00 0.55 11.59
CA ARG A 34 2.77 1.75 11.85
C ARG A 34 3.14 2.44 10.54
N ALA A 35 2.86 3.74 10.43
CA ALA A 35 3.31 4.58 9.33
C ALA A 35 4.18 5.73 9.88
N THR A 36 5.47 5.73 9.57
CA THR A 36 6.37 6.85 9.85
C THR A 36 6.34 7.86 8.71
N TYR A 37 7.21 8.86 8.77
CA TYR A 37 7.39 9.79 7.67
C TYR A 37 8.87 9.99 7.33
N ASN A 38 9.08 10.32 6.06
CA ASN A 38 10.36 10.76 5.51
C ASN A 38 10.14 12.00 4.63
N TYR A 39 11.19 12.79 4.45
CA TYR A 39 11.16 13.98 3.61
C TYR A 39 11.65 13.65 2.20
N TYR A 40 10.82 12.95 1.42
CA TYR A 40 11.10 12.72 0.00
C TYR A 40 11.02 14.02 -0.80
N ASN A 41 10.17 14.95 -0.37
CA ASN A 41 9.97 16.28 -0.97
C ASN A 41 9.69 16.21 -2.49
N PRO A 42 8.76 15.34 -2.95
CA PRO A 42 8.62 15.04 -4.36
C PRO A 42 8.20 16.25 -5.18
N ALA A 43 7.37 17.15 -4.64
CA ALA A 43 7.02 18.38 -5.35
C ALA A 43 8.24 19.29 -5.60
N GLN A 44 9.20 19.33 -4.67
CA GLN A 44 10.41 20.16 -4.77
C GLN A 44 11.44 19.55 -5.72
N ASN A 45 11.48 18.22 -5.83
CA ASN A 45 12.42 17.51 -6.70
C ASN A 45 11.85 17.16 -8.09
N ASN A 46 10.75 17.82 -8.50
CA ASN A 46 10.05 17.57 -9.76
C ASN A 46 9.58 16.11 -9.93
N TRP A 47 9.20 15.51 -8.81
CA TRP A 47 8.75 14.13 -8.66
C TRP A 47 9.79 13.12 -9.19
N ASN A 48 11.07 13.43 -9.07
CA ASN A 48 12.15 12.58 -9.56
C ASN A 48 12.40 11.41 -8.60
N LEU A 49 12.21 10.18 -9.08
CA LEU A 49 12.40 8.97 -8.27
C LEU A 49 13.87 8.67 -7.96
N ALA A 50 14.83 9.43 -8.50
CA ALA A 50 16.25 9.20 -8.22
C ALA A 50 16.53 9.13 -6.71
N GLY A 51 17.15 8.02 -6.28
CA GLY A 51 17.45 7.75 -4.87
C GLY A 51 16.41 6.91 -4.13
N THR A 52 15.26 6.60 -4.74
CA THR A 52 14.31 5.61 -4.21
C THR A 52 14.61 4.22 -4.76
N TYR A 53 14.21 3.17 -4.03
CA TYR A 53 14.40 1.79 -4.46
C TYR A 53 13.75 1.49 -5.82
N CYS A 54 12.57 2.06 -6.11
CA CYS A 54 11.85 1.79 -7.36
C CYS A 54 12.38 2.55 -8.58
N ALA A 55 13.37 3.43 -8.42
CA ALA A 55 13.93 4.23 -9.50
C ALA A 55 14.39 3.39 -10.70
N THR A 56 14.94 2.19 -10.44
CA THR A 56 15.43 1.27 -11.48
C THR A 56 14.38 0.92 -12.53
N TRP A 57 13.10 0.87 -12.15
CA TRP A 57 12.00 0.44 -13.03
C TRP A 57 11.02 1.56 -13.36
N ASP A 58 10.86 2.54 -12.48
CA ASP A 58 9.77 3.51 -12.56
C ASP A 58 10.22 4.96 -12.84
N ALA A 59 11.53 5.26 -12.83
CA ALA A 59 12.01 6.63 -12.98
C ALA A 59 11.66 7.27 -14.33
N SER A 60 11.54 6.47 -15.41
CA SER A 60 11.20 6.95 -16.75
C SER A 60 9.70 7.17 -16.98
N LYS A 61 8.85 6.90 -15.99
CA LYS A 61 7.40 7.13 -16.12
C LYS A 61 7.10 8.63 -16.26
N PRO A 62 6.03 8.99 -16.98
CA PRO A 62 5.71 10.39 -17.23
C PRO A 62 5.45 11.13 -15.91
N LEU A 63 5.66 12.45 -15.91
CA LEU A 63 5.42 13.28 -14.73
C LEU A 63 3.99 13.10 -14.20
N SER A 64 3.00 13.03 -15.09
CA SER A 64 1.59 12.78 -14.73
C SER A 64 1.38 11.50 -13.92
N TRP A 65 2.21 10.48 -14.11
CA TRP A 65 2.17 9.25 -13.33
C TRP A 65 2.88 9.43 -11.98
N ARG A 66 4.07 10.02 -12.01
CA ARG A 66 4.94 10.22 -10.83
C ARG A 66 4.31 11.17 -9.82
N SER A 67 3.56 12.18 -10.29
CA SER A 67 2.92 13.22 -9.49
C SER A 67 1.45 12.98 -9.17
N LYS A 68 0.88 11.83 -9.55
CA LYS A 68 -0.55 11.55 -9.38
C LYS A 68 -0.97 11.42 -7.91
N TYR A 69 -0.09 10.83 -7.10
CA TYR A 69 -0.32 10.50 -5.70
C TYR A 69 0.92 10.84 -4.88
N GLY A 70 0.73 11.11 -3.58
CA GLY A 70 1.84 11.24 -2.63
C GLY A 70 2.68 9.96 -2.56
N TRP A 71 3.92 10.09 -2.12
CA TRP A 71 4.88 8.97 -2.13
C TRP A 71 4.94 8.23 -0.80
N THR A 72 5.30 6.95 -0.86
CA THR A 72 5.61 6.16 0.33
C THR A 72 6.63 5.05 0.04
N ALA A 73 7.40 4.68 1.05
CA ALA A 73 8.03 3.37 1.13
C ALA A 73 7.06 2.33 1.71
N PHE A 74 7.16 1.08 1.26
CA PHE A 74 6.32 0.00 1.74
C PHE A 74 7.12 -1.23 2.18
N CYS A 75 6.77 -1.74 3.36
CA CYS A 75 7.30 -2.97 3.94
C CYS A 75 6.27 -3.58 4.91
N GLY A 76 4.98 -3.40 4.61
CA GLY A 76 3.87 -3.83 5.45
C GLY A 76 3.73 -5.36 5.54
N PRO A 77 2.94 -5.85 6.50
CA PRO A 77 2.82 -7.28 6.80
C PRO A 77 2.00 -8.07 5.78
N ALA A 78 1.27 -7.39 4.89
CA ALA A 78 0.41 -8.01 3.87
C ALA A 78 0.55 -7.33 2.52
N GLY A 79 0.70 -8.12 1.46
CA GLY A 79 0.84 -7.66 0.08
C GLY A 79 2.27 -7.81 -0.44
N PRO A 80 2.49 -7.54 -1.74
CA PRO A 80 3.83 -7.59 -2.31
C PRO A 80 4.74 -6.54 -1.66
N THR A 81 6.02 -6.87 -1.50
CA THR A 81 7.06 -5.94 -1.03
C THR A 81 8.25 -5.95 -2.00
N GLY A 82 9.19 -5.02 -1.83
CA GLY A 82 10.35 -4.88 -2.70
C GLY A 82 9.95 -4.53 -4.13
N GLN A 83 10.59 -5.15 -5.12
CA GLN A 83 10.35 -4.83 -6.53
C GLN A 83 8.89 -5.04 -6.95
N ALA A 84 8.23 -6.07 -6.41
CA ALA A 84 6.86 -6.41 -6.79
C ALA A 84 5.86 -5.30 -6.41
N SER A 85 6.15 -4.50 -5.39
CA SER A 85 5.29 -3.38 -4.97
C SER A 85 5.55 -2.07 -5.71
N CYS A 86 6.64 -1.96 -6.46
CA CYS A 86 7.01 -0.71 -7.12
C CYS A 86 5.90 -0.21 -8.06
N GLY A 87 5.52 1.06 -7.86
CA GLY A 87 4.51 1.73 -8.64
C GLY A 87 3.07 1.37 -8.29
N GLN A 88 2.82 0.42 -7.38
CA GLN A 88 1.47 0.12 -6.91
C GLN A 88 0.94 1.22 -5.98
N CYS A 89 -0.39 1.26 -5.79
CA CYS A 89 -1.05 2.27 -4.97
C CYS A 89 -1.74 1.66 -3.76
N LEU A 90 -1.71 2.41 -2.66
CA LEU A 90 -2.37 2.07 -1.41
C LEU A 90 -3.39 3.15 -1.07
N LEU A 91 -4.63 2.75 -0.76
CA LEU A 91 -5.54 3.59 0.00
C LEU A 91 -5.16 3.46 1.47
N VAL A 92 -4.66 4.54 2.07
CA VAL A 92 -4.21 4.57 3.47
C VAL A 92 -5.22 5.37 4.29
N THR A 93 -5.60 4.83 5.44
CA THR A 93 -6.58 5.45 6.36
C THR A 93 -5.98 5.57 7.76
N ASN A 94 -5.95 6.78 8.30
CA ASN A 94 -5.58 7.04 9.70
C ASN A 94 -6.63 6.44 10.64
N SER A 95 -6.23 5.50 11.48
CA SER A 95 -7.15 4.80 12.40
C SER A 95 -7.73 5.72 13.49
N ALA A 96 -7.06 6.83 13.82
CA ALA A 96 -7.52 7.76 14.85
C ALA A 96 -8.56 8.77 14.33
N THR A 97 -8.45 9.19 13.07
CA THR A 97 -9.26 10.30 12.52
C THR A 97 -10.16 9.89 11.36
N GLY A 98 -9.93 8.73 10.75
CA GLY A 98 -10.61 8.31 9.53
C GLY A 98 -10.15 9.06 8.27
N ALA A 99 -9.20 10.00 8.38
CA ALA A 99 -8.62 10.66 7.22
C ALA A 99 -7.99 9.61 6.30
N SER A 100 -8.23 9.71 5.01
CA SER A 100 -7.73 8.75 4.03
C SER A 100 -7.26 9.42 2.75
N LEU A 101 -6.25 8.83 2.11
CA LEU A 101 -5.77 9.22 0.80
C LEU A 101 -5.04 8.07 0.11
N THR A 102 -4.95 8.16 -1.21
CA THR A 102 -4.18 7.20 -2.02
C THR A 102 -2.73 7.67 -2.16
N VAL A 103 -1.79 6.77 -1.87
CA VAL A 103 -0.34 6.97 -2.05
C VAL A 103 0.21 5.98 -3.07
N ARG A 104 1.37 6.30 -3.64
CA ARG A 104 2.12 5.40 -4.53
C ARG A 104 3.38 4.90 -3.84
N ILE A 105 3.62 3.60 -3.95
CA ILE A 105 4.83 2.96 -3.46
C ILE A 105 5.98 3.26 -4.42
N VAL A 106 6.98 3.99 -3.94
CA VAL A 106 8.18 4.35 -4.71
C VAL A 106 9.46 3.82 -4.09
N ASP A 107 9.37 3.24 -2.89
CA ASP A 107 10.52 2.85 -2.10
C ASP A 107 10.21 1.63 -1.21
N GLN A 108 11.24 1.11 -0.54
CA GLN A 108 11.12 0.04 0.46
C GLN A 108 11.56 0.52 1.84
N CYS A 109 11.01 -0.08 2.89
CA CYS A 109 11.38 0.23 4.27
C CYS A 109 11.71 -1.04 5.07
N SER A 110 12.07 -0.88 6.33
CA SER A 110 12.36 -1.98 7.27
C SER A 110 11.60 -1.86 8.61
N ASN A 111 10.60 -0.97 8.68
CA ASN A 111 9.82 -0.70 9.90
C ASN A 111 8.57 -1.60 10.04
N GLY A 112 8.34 -2.52 9.11
CA GLY A 112 7.17 -3.41 9.09
C GLY A 112 5.85 -2.73 8.70
N GLY A 113 5.90 -1.57 8.05
CA GLY A 113 4.72 -0.79 7.72
C GLY A 113 4.91 0.13 6.52
N LEU A 114 4.67 1.42 6.73
CA LEU A 114 4.82 2.46 5.70
C LEU A 114 5.81 3.52 6.18
N ASP A 115 6.47 4.17 5.21
CA ASP A 115 7.19 5.41 5.44
C ASP A 115 6.68 6.45 4.45
N LEU A 116 5.86 7.37 4.93
CA LEU A 116 5.09 8.29 4.09
C LEU A 116 5.90 9.55 3.79
N ASP A 117 5.81 10.10 2.59
CA ASP A 117 6.29 11.47 2.38
C ASP A 117 5.57 12.44 3.31
N TYR A 118 6.33 13.28 4.00
CA TYR A 118 5.79 14.15 5.04
C TYR A 118 4.70 15.09 4.51
N ASP A 119 4.99 15.86 3.47
CA ASP A 119 4.10 16.92 3.00
C ASP A 119 2.94 16.39 2.15
N THR A 120 3.16 15.35 1.33
CA THR A 120 2.16 14.85 0.38
C THR A 120 1.33 13.68 0.89
N ALA A 121 1.72 13.04 2.00
CA ALA A 121 1.02 11.87 2.53
C ALA A 121 0.82 11.90 4.05
N PHE A 122 1.88 12.01 4.86
CA PHE A 122 1.76 11.92 6.32
C PHE A 122 0.94 13.08 6.92
N LYS A 123 1.32 14.32 6.64
CA LYS A 123 0.67 15.52 7.16
C LYS A 123 -0.80 15.64 6.74
N PRO A 124 -1.20 15.31 5.49
CA PRO A 124 -2.62 15.22 5.13
C PRO A 124 -3.41 14.15 5.90
N LEU A 125 -2.78 13.05 6.33
CA LEU A 125 -3.42 12.02 7.16
C LEU A 125 -3.47 12.40 8.64
N ASP A 126 -2.48 13.15 9.13
CA ASP A 126 -2.36 13.56 10.53
C ASP A 126 -3.22 14.78 10.87
N THR A 127 -4.52 14.68 10.61
CA THR A 127 -5.47 15.81 10.71
C THR A 127 -5.68 16.34 12.13
N ASN A 128 -5.22 15.62 13.16
CA ASN A 128 -5.27 16.04 14.57
C ASN A 128 -3.88 16.29 15.17
N GLY A 129 -2.79 16.16 14.40
CA GLY A 129 -1.41 16.38 14.86
C GLY A 129 -0.86 15.32 15.82
N ALA A 130 -1.63 14.30 16.16
CA ALA A 130 -1.23 13.29 17.13
C ALA A 130 -0.12 12.39 16.57
N GLY A 131 -0.13 12.13 15.27
CA GLY A 131 0.87 11.33 14.59
C GLY A 131 2.25 11.96 14.62
N LEU A 132 2.35 13.26 14.33
CA LEU A 132 3.59 14.02 14.40
C LEU A 132 4.14 14.03 15.83
N ASN A 133 3.28 14.26 16.82
CA ASN A 133 3.68 14.23 18.23
C ASN A 133 4.17 12.84 18.68
N ALA A 134 3.60 11.77 18.14
CA ALA A 134 4.00 10.38 18.41
C ALA A 134 5.13 9.87 17.49
N GLY A 135 5.56 10.66 16.51
CA GLY A 135 6.52 10.27 15.47
C GLY A 135 6.03 9.20 14.49
N HIS A 136 4.74 8.84 14.52
CA HIS A 136 4.11 7.89 13.60
C HIS A 136 2.59 7.95 13.67
N LEU A 137 1.93 7.51 12.60
CA LEU A 137 0.51 7.19 12.57
C LEU A 137 0.29 5.69 12.77
N THR A 138 -0.89 5.34 13.27
CA THR A 138 -1.45 3.99 13.14
C THR A 138 -2.47 4.02 12.02
N VAL A 139 -2.29 3.18 11.00
CA VAL A 139 -3.09 3.19 9.78
C VAL A 139 -3.63 1.80 9.44
N SER A 140 -4.67 1.80 8.62
CA SER A 140 -4.97 0.67 7.73
C SER A 140 -4.60 1.03 6.30
N TYR A 141 -4.24 0.03 5.50
CA TYR A 141 -4.05 0.20 4.07
C TYR A 141 -4.72 -0.92 3.27
N GLN A 142 -5.03 -0.61 2.02
CA GLN A 142 -5.47 -1.57 1.02
C GLN A 142 -4.80 -1.26 -0.33
N PHE A 143 -4.31 -2.29 -1.02
CA PHE A 143 -3.86 -2.14 -2.40
C PHE A 143 -5.04 -1.82 -3.32
N VAL A 144 -4.91 -0.76 -4.11
CA VAL A 144 -5.96 -0.26 -5.00
C VAL A 144 -5.41 -0.02 -6.41
N ASN A 145 -6.30 -0.01 -7.40
CA ASN A 145 -5.94 0.38 -8.75
C ASN A 145 -5.58 1.87 -8.78
N CYS A 146 -4.38 2.19 -9.29
CA CYS A 146 -3.91 3.56 -9.44
C CYS A 146 -4.67 4.36 -10.51
N GLY A 147 -5.44 3.71 -11.39
CA GLY A 147 -6.13 4.34 -12.52
C GLY A 147 -5.17 4.93 -13.56
N ASP A 148 -3.99 4.34 -13.70
CA ASP A 148 -2.96 4.75 -14.67
C ASP A 148 -3.34 4.17 -16.05
N ASN A 149 -4.23 4.87 -16.77
CA ASN A 149 -4.63 4.54 -18.14
C ASN A 149 -3.90 5.43 -19.15
#